data_AF-A0A7C9PP03-F1
#
_entry.id   AF-A0A7C9PP03-F1
#
_cell.length_a   1.000
_cell.length_b   1.000
_cell.length_c   1.000
_cell.angle_alpha   90.00
_cell.angle_beta   90.00
_cell.angle_gamma   90.00
#
_symmetry.space_group_name_H-M   'P 1'
#
loop_
_entity.id
_entity.type
_entity.pdbx_description
1 polymer ?
#
loop_
_entity_poly.entity_id
_entity_poly.type
_entity_poly.pdbx_seq_one_letter_code
_entity_poly.pdbx_strand_id
1 'polypeptide(L)'
;MTTPHHPHHDAEQHVCTGVMCDVATPGHALSIIQQRVATATASKWRDAVVDSVSADGWVQLTTIDDRETVWVWNHRDLSSVLGAGEPVALHAVYHVLAIGGTWVNVASLAPAAATQLA
;
A
#
# COMPACT_ATOMS: atom_id res chain seq x y z
N MET A 1 15.25 -14.13 14.54
CA MET A 1 14.04 -13.41 14.08
C MET A 1 14.49 -12.48 12.98
N THR A 2 14.27 -12.85 11.73
CA THR A 2 14.70 -12.07 10.56
C THR A 2 13.66 -10.98 10.33
N THR A 3 14.04 -9.73 10.46
CA THR A 3 13.19 -8.60 10.06
C THR A 3 12.82 -8.79 8.59
N PRO A 4 11.53 -8.73 8.20
CA PRO A 4 11.19 -8.74 6.78
C PRO A 4 11.91 -7.56 6.11
N HIS A 5 12.82 -7.87 5.19
CA HIS A 5 13.57 -6.90 4.42
C HIS A 5 12.63 -6.37 3.33
N HIS A 6 12.07 -5.19 3.58
CA HIS A 6 11.21 -4.49 2.65
C HIS A 6 12.05 -4.17 1.40
N PRO A 7 11.51 -4.32 0.17
CA PRO A 7 12.31 -4.13 -1.03
C PRO A 7 12.81 -2.68 -1.12
N HIS A 8 14.12 -2.49 -1.24
CA HIS A 8 14.68 -1.19 -1.62
C HIS A 8 14.40 -0.98 -3.10
N HIS A 9 13.33 -0.25 -3.44
CA HIS A 9 13.14 0.23 -4.81
C HIS A 9 13.93 1.51 -5.01
N ASP A 10 14.71 1.55 -6.10
CA ASP A 10 15.22 2.77 -6.75
C ASP A 10 14.05 3.57 -7.36
N ALA A 11 12.99 3.83 -6.59
CA ALA A 11 12.03 4.85 -6.93
C ALA A 11 12.79 6.17 -6.82
N GLU A 12 12.84 6.97 -7.88
CA GLU A 12 13.32 8.36 -7.81
C GLU A 12 12.63 9.03 -6.62
N GLN A 13 13.37 9.13 -5.51
CA GLN A 13 12.86 9.61 -4.24
C GLN A 13 12.60 11.09 -4.40
N HIS A 14 11.36 11.45 -4.75
CA HIS A 14 10.92 12.81 -4.53
C HIS A 14 10.83 13.01 -3.02
N VAL A 15 11.87 13.61 -2.45
CA VAL A 15 11.89 14.05 -1.06
C VAL A 15 10.78 15.09 -0.88
N CYS A 16 9.64 14.65 -0.33
CA CYS A 16 8.65 15.56 0.21
C CYS A 16 9.20 16.15 1.52
N THR A 17 9.66 17.40 1.49
CA THR A 17 10.12 18.13 2.69
C THR A 17 9.00 18.83 3.46
N GLY A 18 7.72 18.52 3.20
CA GLY A 18 6.58 19.24 3.77
C GLY A 18 5.40 18.36 4.23
N VAL A 19 4.54 18.95 5.08
CA VAL A 19 3.31 18.32 5.64
C VAL A 19 2.23 18.08 4.56
N MET A 20 2.37 18.74 3.41
CA MET A 20 1.50 18.61 2.24
C MET A 20 2.35 18.23 1.03
N CYS A 21 2.34 16.95 0.64
CA CYS A 21 2.81 16.57 -0.70
C CYS A 21 1.71 16.93 -1.71
N ASP A 22 1.97 17.90 -2.58
CA ASP A 22 1.05 18.26 -3.68
C ASP A 22 1.17 17.30 -4.89
N VAL A 23 2.05 16.30 -4.79
CA VAL A 23 2.22 15.27 -5.81
C VAL A 23 1.17 14.18 -5.58
N ALA A 24 0.35 13.92 -6.60
CA ALA A 24 -0.68 12.86 -6.58
C ALA A 24 -0.17 11.52 -7.15
N THR A 25 1.14 11.27 -7.08
CA THR A 25 1.73 9.98 -7.48
C THR A 25 1.38 8.89 -6.46
N PRO A 26 1.45 7.60 -6.82
CA PRO A 26 1.22 6.51 -5.89
C PRO A 26 2.03 6.68 -4.60
N GLY A 27 1.39 6.53 -3.44
CA GLY A 27 2.03 6.69 -2.13
C GLY A 27 1.99 8.10 -1.52
N HIS A 28 1.48 9.11 -2.23
CA HIS A 28 1.40 10.48 -1.74
C HIS A 28 -0.04 10.90 -1.38
N ALA A 29 -0.46 12.12 -1.74
CA ALA A 29 -1.81 12.58 -1.46
C ALA A 29 -2.84 11.78 -2.28
N LEU A 30 -3.98 11.47 -1.67
CA LEU A 30 -5.12 10.86 -2.34
C LEU A 30 -5.97 11.98 -2.97
N SER A 31 -6.12 11.97 -4.30
CA SER A 31 -7.00 12.95 -4.97
C SER A 31 -8.48 12.58 -4.84
N ILE A 32 -9.37 13.58 -4.85
CA ILE A 32 -10.83 13.36 -4.79
C ILE A 32 -11.32 12.50 -5.96
N ILE A 33 -10.75 12.68 -7.16
CA ILE A 33 -11.14 11.90 -8.33
C ILE A 33 -10.71 10.44 -8.15
N GLN A 34 -9.46 10.19 -7.72
CA GLN A 34 -8.94 8.85 -7.42
C GLN A 34 -9.81 8.12 -6.39
N GLN A 35 -10.18 8.81 -5.32
CA GLN A 35 -11.11 8.31 -4.30
C GLN A 35 -12.47 7.91 -4.90
N ARG A 36 -13.07 8.78 -5.72
CA ARG A 36 -14.38 8.53 -6.34
C ARG A 36 -14.35 7.33 -7.28
N VAL A 37 -13.33 7.22 -8.13
CA VAL A 37 -13.25 6.10 -9.08
C VAL A 37 -13.04 4.78 -8.36
N ALA A 38 -12.19 4.72 -7.32
CA ALA A 38 -12.01 3.51 -6.50
C ALA A 38 -13.30 3.08 -5.79
N THR A 39 -14.11 4.03 -5.33
CA THR A 39 -15.43 3.76 -4.75
C THR A 39 -16.42 3.21 -5.78
N ALA A 40 -16.36 3.72 -7.02
CA ALA A 40 -17.25 3.32 -8.10
C ALA A 40 -16.89 1.94 -8.72
N THR A 41 -15.66 1.46 -8.51
CA THR A 41 -15.16 0.19 -9.06
C THR A 41 -15.02 -0.90 -8.00
N ALA A 42 -16.13 -1.23 -7.33
CA ALA A 42 -16.18 -2.19 -6.23
C ALA A 42 -15.55 -3.57 -6.55
N SER A 43 -15.63 -4.03 -7.80
CA SER A 43 -15.10 -5.34 -8.22
C SER A 43 -13.58 -5.43 -8.32
N LYS A 44 -12.85 -4.34 -8.04
CA LYS A 44 -11.38 -4.26 -8.13
C LYS A 44 -10.67 -4.19 -6.79
N TRP A 45 -11.43 -4.18 -5.69
CA TRP A 45 -10.85 -4.31 -4.35
C TRP A 45 -10.41 -5.74 -4.09
N ARG A 46 -9.26 -5.88 -3.44
CA ARG A 46 -8.72 -7.15 -2.94
C ARG A 46 -8.60 -7.05 -1.43
N ASP A 47 -9.28 -7.93 -0.71
CA ASP A 47 -9.17 -7.97 0.73
C ASP A 47 -7.80 -8.56 1.12
N ALA A 48 -7.21 -8.00 2.18
CA ALA A 48 -5.92 -8.41 2.70
C ALA A 48 -5.83 -8.23 4.21
N VAL A 49 -4.83 -8.85 4.81
CA VAL A 49 -4.46 -8.69 6.21
C VAL A 49 -3.06 -8.08 6.27
N VAL A 50 -2.86 -7.14 7.20
CA VAL A 50 -1.56 -6.55 7.46
C VAL A 50 -0.65 -7.55 8.17
N ASP A 51 0.52 -7.84 7.61
CA ASP A 51 1.55 -8.65 8.28
C ASP A 51 2.48 -7.78 9.13
N SER A 52 2.89 -6.62 8.60
CA SER A 52 3.77 -5.68 9.28
C SER A 52 3.62 -4.24 8.76
N VAL A 53 3.93 -3.27 9.63
CA VAL A 53 3.99 -1.84 9.30
C VAL A 53 5.32 -1.29 9.78
N SER A 54 5.96 -0.46 8.97
CA SER A 54 7.21 0.22 9.30
C SER A 54 7.00 1.74 9.40
N ALA A 55 7.81 2.40 10.23
CA ALA A 55 7.74 3.84 10.47
C ALA A 55 8.12 4.68 9.23
N ASP A 56 8.79 4.08 8.25
CA ASP A 56 9.09 4.69 6.94
C ASP A 56 7.93 4.54 5.94
N GLY A 57 6.76 4.06 6.39
CA GLY A 57 5.50 4.08 5.64
C GLY A 57 5.25 2.84 4.80
N TRP A 58 6.11 1.82 4.88
CA TRP A 58 5.85 0.53 4.25
C TRP A 58 4.88 -0.33 5.05
N VAL A 59 4.06 -1.07 4.32
CA VAL A 59 3.12 -2.05 4.86
C VAL A 59 3.22 -3.34 4.05
N GLN A 60 3.43 -4.45 4.75
CA GLN A 60 3.31 -5.79 4.17
C GLN A 60 1.88 -6.27 4.31
N LEU A 61 1.31 -6.75 3.22
CA LEU A 61 -0.04 -7.31 3.16
C LEU A 61 0.03 -8.76 2.69
N THR A 62 -0.84 -9.60 3.25
CA THR A 62 -1.18 -10.90 2.66
C THR A 62 -2.64 -10.86 2.21
N THR A 63 -2.87 -11.06 0.91
CA THR A 63 -4.23 -11.06 0.34
C THR A 63 -5.01 -12.30 0.78
N ILE A 64 -6.34 -12.15 0.90
CA ILE A 64 -7.20 -13.24 1.41
C ILE A 64 -7.43 -14.31 0.34
N ASP A 65 -7.74 -13.89 -0.89
CA ASP A 65 -8.20 -14.80 -1.95
C ASP A 65 -7.11 -15.77 -2.42
N ASP A 66 -5.88 -15.27 -2.59
CA ASP A 66 -4.78 -15.98 -3.24
C ASP A 66 -3.50 -16.04 -2.40
N ARG A 67 -3.53 -15.51 -1.16
CA ARG A 67 -2.39 -15.53 -0.21
C ARG A 67 -1.12 -14.90 -0.78
N GLU A 68 -1.27 -13.94 -1.68
CA GLU A 68 -0.17 -13.18 -2.26
C GLU A 68 0.39 -12.19 -1.23
N THR A 69 1.73 -12.13 -1.11
CA THR A 69 2.40 -11.08 -0.36
C THR A 69 2.53 -9.83 -1.23
N VAL A 70 1.95 -8.72 -0.78
CA VAL A 70 1.98 -7.43 -1.45
C VAL A 70 2.64 -6.40 -0.54
N TRP A 71 3.60 -5.66 -1.09
CA TRP A 71 4.22 -4.54 -0.42
C TRP A 71 3.60 -3.24 -0.92
N VAL A 72 3.13 -2.42 0.02
CA VAL A 72 2.59 -1.09 -0.28
C VAL A 72 3.29 -0.03 0.55
N TRP A 73 3.36 1.19 0.02
CA TRP A 73 4.03 2.31 0.66
C TRP A 73 3.20 3.58 0.62
N ASN A 74 3.21 4.34 1.71
CA ASN A 74 2.77 5.73 1.78
C ASN A 74 3.88 6.59 2.37
N HIS A 75 4.03 7.84 1.92
CA HIS A 75 5.02 8.77 2.48
C HIS A 75 4.84 9.08 3.97
N ARG A 76 3.63 8.88 4.51
CA ARG A 76 3.34 9.04 5.93
C ARG A 76 3.58 7.74 6.66
N ASP A 77 4.02 7.86 7.91
CA ASP A 77 3.98 6.77 8.86
C ASP A 77 2.52 6.36 9.13
N LEU A 78 2.19 5.11 8.79
CA LEU A 78 0.86 4.53 8.99
C LEU A 78 0.76 3.71 10.28
N SER A 79 1.84 3.53 11.04
CA SER A 79 1.86 2.69 12.26
C SER A 79 0.93 3.16 13.38
N SER A 80 0.49 4.42 13.33
CA SER A 80 -0.50 4.97 14.27
C SER A 80 -1.95 4.58 13.95
N VAL A 81 -2.22 4.12 12.72
CA VAL A 81 -3.58 3.80 12.23
C VAL A 81 -3.70 2.39 11.66
N LEU A 82 -2.57 1.68 11.51
CA LEU A 82 -2.49 0.30 11.03
C LEU A 82 -1.65 -0.57 11.97
N GLY A 83 -2.18 -1.75 12.29
CA GLY A 83 -1.50 -2.78 13.06
C GLY A 83 -1.46 -4.13 12.35
N ALA A 84 -0.50 -4.99 12.72
CA ALA A 84 -0.46 -6.37 12.24
C ALA A 84 -1.74 -7.13 12.63
N GLY A 85 -2.29 -7.90 11.70
CA GLY A 85 -3.56 -8.62 11.82
C GLY A 85 -4.79 -7.78 11.44
N GLU A 86 -4.65 -6.48 11.18
CA GLU A 86 -5.80 -5.66 10.78
C GLU A 86 -6.25 -5.97 9.34
N PRO A 87 -7.57 -6.07 9.12
CA PRO A 87 -8.11 -6.23 7.78
C PRO A 87 -8.07 -4.90 7.02
N VAL A 88 -7.65 -4.98 5.76
CA VAL A 88 -7.60 -3.86 4.83
C VAL A 88 -8.11 -4.31 3.46
N ALA A 89 -8.44 -3.34 2.60
CA ALA A 89 -8.74 -3.64 1.20
C ALA A 89 -7.82 -2.82 0.29
N LEU A 90 -7.19 -3.47 -0.69
CA LEU A 90 -6.30 -2.84 -1.66
C LEU A 90 -7.00 -2.70 -3.02
N HIS A 91 -7.00 -1.49 -3.57
CA HIS A 91 -7.43 -1.20 -4.93
C HIS A 91 -6.22 -0.93 -5.82
N ALA A 92 -5.57 -2.00 -6.33
CA ALA A 92 -4.30 -1.90 -7.05
C ALA A 92 -4.35 -0.99 -8.30
N VAL A 93 -5.47 -0.95 -9.02
CA VAL A 93 -5.62 -0.12 -10.25
C VAL A 93 -5.57 1.39 -9.96
N TYR A 94 -6.01 1.80 -8.78
CA TYR A 94 -6.08 3.21 -8.39
C TYR A 94 -5.22 3.49 -7.17
N HIS A 95 -4.32 2.57 -6.79
CA HIS A 95 -3.35 2.79 -5.73
C HIS A 95 -4.02 3.24 -4.41
N VAL A 96 -5.13 2.62 -4.01
CA VAL A 96 -5.83 3.00 -2.77
C VAL A 96 -5.80 1.84 -1.78
N LEU A 97 -5.41 2.12 -0.54
CA LEU A 97 -5.59 1.20 0.58
C LEU A 97 -6.72 1.73 1.48
N ALA A 98 -7.70 0.87 1.75
CA ALA A 98 -8.73 1.13 2.73
C ALA A 98 -8.34 0.60 4.10
N ILE A 99 -8.37 1.49 5.08
CA ILE A 99 -7.99 1.27 6.48
C ILE A 99 -9.19 1.68 7.33
N GLY A 100 -9.98 0.69 7.76
CA GLY A 100 -11.25 0.94 8.43
C GLY A 100 -12.15 1.87 7.60
N GLY A 101 -12.47 3.04 8.16
CA GLY A 101 -13.30 4.07 7.50
C GLY A 101 -12.54 5.11 6.66
N THR A 102 -11.22 4.96 6.51
CA THR A 102 -10.35 5.93 5.82
C THR A 102 -9.65 5.31 4.61
N TRP A 103 -9.27 6.13 3.65
CA TRP A 103 -8.57 5.71 2.44
C TRP A 103 -7.27 6.50 2.27
N VAL A 104 -6.21 5.79 1.89
CA VAL A 104 -4.90 6.38 1.62
C VAL A 104 -4.38 5.94 0.27
N ASN A 105 -3.61 6.81 -0.40
CA ASN A 105 -2.97 6.48 -1.66
C ASN A 105 -1.68 5.69 -1.38
N VAL A 106 -1.43 4.57 -2.07
CA VAL A 106 -0.27 3.71 -1.83
C VAL A 106 0.46 3.33 -3.11
N ALA A 107 1.79 3.39 -3.10
CA ALA A 107 2.60 2.76 -4.13
C ALA A 107 2.66 1.27 -3.86
N SER A 108 2.26 0.43 -4.81
CA SER A 108 2.41 -1.03 -4.71
C SER A 108 3.66 -1.47 -5.45
N LEU A 109 4.47 -2.28 -4.79
CA LEU A 109 5.45 -3.08 -5.51
C LEU A 109 4.75 -4.31 -6.04
N ALA A 110 4.87 -4.55 -7.34
CA ALA A 110 4.54 -5.86 -7.87
C ALA A 110 5.37 -6.91 -7.12
N PRO A 111 4.83 -8.09 -6.80
CA PRO A 111 5.67 -9.17 -6.31
C PRO A 111 6.80 -9.38 -7.31
N ALA A 112 8.02 -9.58 -6.83
CA ALA A 112 9.03 -10.19 -7.65
C ALA A 112 8.42 -11.50 -8.16
N ALA A 113 8.16 -11.60 -9.47
CA ALA A 113 7.60 -12.79 -10.07
C ALA A 113 8.44 -13.97 -9.56
N ALA A 114 7.82 -14.91 -8.87
CA ALA A 114 8.49 -16.12 -8.44
C ALA A 114 9.01 -16.79 -9.71
N THR A 115 10.32 -16.70 -9.96
CA THR A 115 10.98 -17.49 -11.00
C THR A 115 10.76 -18.95 -10.63
N GLN A 116 9.73 -19.55 -11.19
CA GLN A 116 9.44 -20.96 -11.05
C GLN A 116 10.49 -21.73 -11.85
N LEU A 117 11.50 -22.24 -11.16
CA LEU A 117 12.41 -23.24 -11.71
C LEU A 117 11.70 -24.60 -11.66
N ALA A 118 11.45 -25.15 -12.84
CA ALA A 118 11.09 -26.54 -13.08
C ALA A 118 12.35 -27.44 -13.03
#